data_AF-A0AAV1VQQ8-F1
#
_entry.id   AF-A0AAV1VQQ8-F1
#
_cell.length_a   1.000
_cell.length_b   1.000
_cell.length_c   1.000
_cell.angle_alpha   90.00
_cell.angle_beta   90.00
_cell.angle_gamma   90.00
#
_symmetry.space_group_name_H-M   'P 1'
#
loop_
_entity.id
_entity.type
_entity.pdbx_description
1 polymer ?
#
loop_
_entity_poly.entity_id
_entity_poly.type
_entity_poly.pdbx_seq_one_letter_code
_entity_poly.pdbx_strand_id
1 'polypeptide(L)'
;MEEADDVSSTTSSDFLISETLAAKLLAATNKYGLERLRTICESHLCKDICVNSVSNILTLADSCHATKLKFVCLKFSAQNLAGF
;
A
#
# COMPACT_ATOMS: atom_id res chain seq x y z
N MET A 1 -9.33 35.56 5.66
CA MET A 1 -8.38 35.89 4.59
C MET A 1 -7.01 35.58 5.20
N GLU A 2 -6.65 34.30 5.26
CA GLU A 2 -6.01 33.52 4.18
C GLU A 2 -4.49 33.68 4.30
N GLU A 3 -3.84 32.68 4.92
CA GLU A 3 -2.39 32.42 4.91
C GLU A 3 -2.28 30.90 5.20
N ALA A 4 -2.43 30.02 4.19
CA ALA A 4 -1.38 29.55 3.28
C ALA A 4 -0.36 28.63 4.01
N ASP A 5 -0.82 27.42 4.38
CA ASP A 5 0.09 26.32 4.68
C ASP A 5 0.73 25.81 3.38
N ASP A 6 2.06 25.89 3.35
CA ASP A 6 2.98 25.43 2.31
C ASP A 6 2.85 23.91 2.11
N VAL A 7 1.89 23.50 1.27
CA VAL A 7 1.78 22.12 0.78
C VAL A 7 2.76 21.93 -0.38
N SER A 8 4.01 21.72 -0.01
CA SER A 8 5.05 21.28 -0.94
C SER A 8 4.64 19.99 -1.65
N SER A 9 4.86 19.99 -2.97
CA SER A 9 4.88 18.86 -3.92
C SER A 9 3.57 18.60 -4.70
N THR A 10 3.56 19.19 -5.89
CA THR A 10 2.73 18.85 -7.02
C THR A 10 3.03 17.43 -7.55
N THR A 11 1.99 16.82 -8.13
CA THR A 11 1.91 15.55 -8.91
C THR A 11 1.55 14.26 -8.13
N SER A 12 0.50 13.54 -8.58
CA SER A 12 0.08 12.17 -8.19
C SER A 12 -1.06 11.98 -7.18
N SER A 13 -1.91 12.97 -6.93
CA SER A 13 -3.02 12.87 -5.96
C SER A 13 -3.90 11.63 -6.12
N ASP A 14 -4.15 11.12 -7.33
CA ASP A 14 -4.99 9.93 -7.52
C ASP A 14 -4.33 8.60 -7.10
N PHE A 15 -3.00 8.48 -7.24
CA PHE A 15 -2.27 7.24 -6.91
C PHE A 15 -2.13 7.03 -5.40
N LEU A 16 -1.89 8.13 -4.66
CA LEU A 16 -1.75 8.07 -3.20
C LEU A 16 -3.08 7.78 -2.50
N ILE A 17 -4.21 8.20 -3.05
CA ILE A 17 -5.53 7.94 -2.45
C ILE A 17 -5.84 6.45 -2.49
N SER A 18 -5.56 5.75 -3.61
CA SER A 18 -5.80 4.30 -3.71
C SER A 18 -4.93 3.50 -2.74
N GLU A 19 -3.63 3.81 -2.67
CA GLU A 19 -2.70 3.17 -1.72
C GLU A 19 -3.10 3.44 -0.27
N THR A 20 -3.46 4.69 0.05
CA THR A 20 -3.87 5.10 1.40
C THR A 20 -5.24 4.55 1.80
N LEU A 21 -6.19 4.42 0.86
CA LEU A 21 -7.51 3.88 1.13
C LEU A 21 -7.45 2.36 1.30
N ALA A 22 -6.71 1.66 0.44
CA ALA A 22 -6.47 0.23 0.60
C ALA A 22 -5.72 -0.08 1.89
N ALA A 23 -4.77 0.78 2.30
CA ALA A 23 -4.10 0.72 3.60
C ALA A 23 -5.06 0.83 4.78
N LYS A 24 -5.91 1.86 4.77
CA LYS A 24 -6.93 2.07 5.82
C LYS A 24 -7.94 0.93 5.88
N LEU A 25 -8.37 0.41 4.74
CA LEU A 25 -9.25 -0.75 4.68
C LEU A 25 -8.56 -2.00 5.24
N LEU A 26 -7.30 -2.25 4.87
CA LEU A 26 -6.55 -3.42 5.35
C LEU A 26 -6.41 -3.39 6.88
N ALA A 27 -6.10 -2.23 7.45
CA ALA A 27 -6.05 -2.03 8.90
C ALA A 27 -7.43 -2.29 9.57
N ALA A 28 -8.51 -1.82 8.96
CA ALA A 28 -9.87 -2.12 9.41
C ALA A 28 -10.17 -3.63 9.32
N THR A 29 -9.74 -4.32 8.26
CA THR A 29 -9.98 -5.76 8.12
C THR A 29 -9.31 -6.56 9.24
N ASN A 30 -8.15 -6.11 9.72
CA ASN A 30 -7.47 -6.71 10.86
C ASN A 30 -8.25 -6.48 12.16
N LYS A 31 -8.79 -5.28 12.36
CA LYS A 31 -9.60 -4.94 13.54
C LYS A 31 -10.94 -5.67 13.59
N TYR A 32 -11.57 -5.90 12.43
CA TYR A 32 -12.91 -6.48 12.33
C TYR A 32 -12.93 -7.94 11.86
N GLY A 33 -11.78 -8.57 11.63
CA GLY A 33 -11.70 -9.97 11.17
C GLY A 33 -12.32 -10.21 9.79
N LEU A 34 -12.34 -9.19 8.92
CA LEU A 34 -13.02 -9.26 7.62
C LEU A 34 -12.10 -9.87 6.54
N GLU A 35 -11.86 -11.18 6.61
CA GLU A 35 -10.97 -11.90 5.69
C GLU A 35 -11.32 -11.73 4.20
N ARG A 36 -12.62 -11.68 3.88
CA ARG A 36 -13.09 -11.41 2.52
C ARG A 36 -12.62 -10.04 2.01
N LEU A 37 -12.76 -9.00 2.84
CA LEU A 37 -12.32 -7.65 2.49
C LEU A 37 -10.79 -7.57 2.44
N ARG A 38 -10.09 -8.28 3.33
CA ARG A 38 -8.62 -8.39 3.31
C ARG A 38 -8.14 -8.90 1.96
N THR A 39 -8.71 -10.00 1.47
CA THR A 39 -8.33 -10.60 0.18
C THR A 39 -8.55 -9.65 -1.00
N ILE A 40 -9.64 -8.86 -0.98
CA ILE A 40 -9.91 -7.83 -2.00
C ILE A 40 -8.84 -6.74 -1.96
N CYS A 41 -8.51 -6.24 -0.77
CA CYS A 41 -7.51 -5.20 -0.59
C CYS A 41 -6.12 -5.70 -1.00
N GLU A 42 -5.73 -6.92 -0.62
CA GLU A 42 -4.47 -7.54 -1.03
C GLU A 42 -4.37 -7.64 -2.55
N SER A 43 -5.45 -8.02 -3.24
CA SER A 43 -5.48 -8.13 -4.71
C SER A 43 -5.35 -6.78 -5.40
N HIS A 44 -5.99 -5.73 -4.86
CA HIS A 44 -5.84 -4.36 -5.35
C HIS A 44 -4.43 -3.84 -5.13
N LEU A 45 -3.93 -3.92 -3.89
CA LEU A 45 -2.58 -3.47 -3.55
C LEU A 45 -1.51 -4.20 -4.36
N CYS A 46 -1.68 -5.50 -4.64
CA CYS A 46 -0.76 -6.26 -5.50
C CYS A 46 -0.65 -5.72 -6.93
N LYS A 47 -1.72 -5.14 -7.48
CA LYS A 47 -1.72 -4.57 -8.83
C LYS A 47 -1.06 -3.19 -8.87
N ASP A 48 -1.13 -2.47 -7.75
CA ASP A 48 -0.62 -1.10 -7.61
C ASP A 48 0.83 -1.07 -7.05
N ILE A 49 1.47 -2.24 -6.84
CA ILE A 49 2.86 -2.30 -6.38
C ILE A 49 3.80 -1.70 -7.46
N CYS A 50 4.51 -0.66 -7.06
CA CYS A 50 5.53 0.02 -7.83
C CYS A 50 6.84 0.08 -7.02
N VAL A 51 7.97 0.37 -7.65
CA VAL A 51 9.29 0.45 -6.96
C VAL A 51 9.27 1.49 -5.83
N ASN A 52 8.51 2.57 -6.00
CA ASN A 52 8.38 3.63 -5.00
C ASN A 52 7.39 3.29 -3.88
N SER A 53 6.36 2.46 -4.15
CA SER A 53 5.31 2.11 -3.19
C SER A 53 5.55 0.78 -2.46
N VAL A 54 6.38 -0.11 -3.01
CA VAL A 54 6.60 -1.46 -2.45
C VAL A 54 7.07 -1.43 -0.99
N SER A 55 7.87 -0.44 -0.61
CA SER A 55 8.34 -0.27 0.78
C SER A 55 7.19 0.08 1.74
N ASN A 56 6.31 0.99 1.34
CA ASN A 56 5.15 1.41 2.13
C ASN A 56 4.13 0.27 2.23
N ILE A 57 3.82 -0.37 1.09
CA ILE A 57 2.89 -1.51 1.02
C ILE A 57 3.41 -2.71 1.83
N LEU A 58 4.73 -2.98 1.80
CA LEU A 58 5.33 -4.06 2.59
C LEU A 58 5.20 -3.80 4.09
N THR A 59 5.47 -2.58 4.54
CA THR A 59 5.32 -2.17 5.95
C THR A 59 3.87 -2.31 6.41
N LEU A 60 2.94 -1.88 5.56
CA LEU A 60 1.52 -2.06 5.81
C LEU A 60 1.13 -3.54 5.91
N ALA A 61 1.56 -4.36 4.94
CA ALA A 61 1.25 -5.78 4.91
C ALA A 61 1.76 -6.51 6.17
N ASP A 62 2.94 -6.12 6.64
CA ASP A 62 3.52 -6.64 7.88
C ASP A 62 2.68 -6.25 9.11
N SER A 63 2.31 -4.96 9.23
CA SER A 63 1.48 -4.46 10.34
C SER A 63 0.06 -5.04 10.37
N CYS A 64 -0.48 -5.44 9.23
CA CYS A 64 -1.82 -5.98 9.09
C CYS A 64 -1.86 -7.52 9.06
N HIS A 65 -0.72 -8.18 9.24
CA HIS A 65 -0.57 -9.64 9.09
C HIS A 65 -1.10 -10.16 7.74
N ALA A 66 -0.99 -9.35 6.68
CA ALA A 66 -1.44 -9.67 5.33
C ALA A 66 -0.36 -10.48 4.60
N THR A 67 -0.26 -11.77 4.94
CA THR A 67 0.82 -12.66 4.50
C THR A 67 0.95 -12.76 2.99
N LYS A 68 -0.19 -12.73 2.27
CA LYS A 68 -0.20 -12.86 0.81
C LYS A 68 0.38 -11.62 0.15
N LEU A 69 -0.05 -10.44 0.59
CA LEU A 69 0.46 -9.16 0.10
C LEU A 69 1.96 -9.01 0.43
N LYS A 70 2.37 -9.37 1.65
CA LYS A 70 3.78 -9.37 2.05
C LYS A 70 4.64 -10.23 1.13
N PHE A 71 4.19 -11.43 0.78
CA PHE A 71 4.91 -12.31 -0.14
C PHE A 71 5.07 -11.70 -1.53
N VAL A 72 4.00 -11.09 -2.06
CA VAL A 72 4.07 -10.43 -3.39
C VAL A 72 5.01 -9.22 -3.35
N CYS A 73 4.96 -8.40 -2.31
CA CYS A 73 5.91 -7.29 -2.14
C CYS A 73 7.36 -7.77 -2.09
N LEU A 74 7.66 -8.79 -1.27
CA LEU A 74 9.02 -9.35 -1.18
C LEU A 74 9.50 -9.92 -2.52
N LYS A 75 8.62 -10.62 -3.25
CA LYS A 75 8.92 -11.14 -4.58
C LYS A 75 9.20 -10.01 -5.57
N PHE A 76 8.37 -8.97 -5.57
CA PHE A 76 8.58 -7.79 -6.42
C PHE A 76 9.90 -7.09 -6.08
N SER A 77 10.18 -6.85 -4.81
CA SER A 77 11.45 -6.28 -4.35
C SER A 77 12.65 -7.12 -4.80
N ALA A 78 12.61 -8.44 -4.61
CA ALA A 78 13.68 -9.34 -5.04
C ALA A 78 13.89 -9.32 -6.57
N GLN A 79 12.81 -9.29 -7.36
CA GLN A 79 12.89 -9.19 -8.83
C GLN A 79 13.48 -7.85 -9.29
N ASN A 80 13.18 -6.75 -8.60
CA ASN A 80 13.74 -5.45 -8.93
C ASN A 80 15.20 -5.30 -8.46
N LEU A 81 15.60 -5.99 -7.38
CA LEU A 81 16.97 -5.98 -6.88
C LEU A 81 17.91 -6.86 -7.71
N ALA A 82 17.41 -7.96 -8.27
CA ALA A 82 18.19 -8.93 -9.06
C ALA A 82 18.49 -8.47 -10.51
N GLY A 83 18.08 -7.25 -10.88
CA GLY A 83 18.32 -6.66 -12.20
C GLY A 83 19.61 -5.81 -12.31
N PHE A 84 20.46 -5.80 -11.28
CA PHE A 84 21.75 -5.09 -11.25
C PHE A 84 22.93 -6.05 -11.27
#